data_AF-M4B166-F1
#
_entry.id   AF-M4B166-F1
#
_cell.length_a   1.000
_cell.length_b   1.000
_cell.length_c   1.000
_cell.angle_alpha   90.00
_cell.angle_beta   90.00
_cell.angle_gamma   90.00
#
_symmetry.space_group_name_H-M   'P 1'
#
loop_
_entity.id
_entity.type
_entity.pdbx_description
1 polymer ?
#
loop_
_entity_poly.entity_id
_entity_poly.type
_entity_poly.pdbx_seq_one_letter_code
_entity_poly.pdbx_strand_id
1 'polypeptide(L)'
;MLECTHYLSHPVMTSSSAALLFTTCLYICTSSLALDANDSLLLNIESNVTCEDSPDCLAKGLEHNTCRGGICVTDALFPLSRADIAGSVGGFIATALAAGSGLGGGGLLVPVYILLMSLSSHEAVPLSKATIFGGAIASILVNVRKRHPLVHSRPLIDYETILLMEPLTLAGTIIGVNMNTVFPEWLITICIVWLLVKTACRTYRKGKKVWKEEADVDRKVVADILAYWRLLPYESNFRQFQVTARAYLKWKTYKSLDRAEFQLKIVSAKVCREEHCSFSNSTETSTEDEEASSDGDEHGPAMAWGLQDNRAVKFVSVKDIAKARRAVPLADMGVLFLTWIGLVLFSMAKGGHDTPSVIGLSCGSAGYWLLTIASFPFFVSVTIYFGMKISRFHTMLQASDYTYAKGDMVWTKQAVIKYPALCTAAGIAAGLLGIGGGMVKGPLLIEMGLLPQVSSATSSSMILFTSSATTIQFIILGTLPVDHALWHGVIGFAAGLVGQLGMSYLVKKYRKSALVIFFVAGFIGISGLVMGVLGVVRTSKIGFGGFRSLCLG
;
A
#
# COMPACT_ATOMS: atom_id res chain seq x y z
N MET A 1 -28.71 -40.41 -23.28
CA MET A 1 -28.31 -40.30 -21.86
C MET A 1 -27.15 -41.26 -21.61
N LEU A 2 -26.34 -41.01 -20.57
CA LEU A 2 -25.27 -41.88 -20.01
C LEU A 2 -23.81 -41.84 -20.50
N GLU A 3 -23.42 -41.25 -21.65
CA GLU A 3 -21.98 -41.25 -22.07
C GLU A 3 -21.29 -39.88 -22.29
N CYS A 4 -21.96 -38.75 -22.06
CA CYS A 4 -21.34 -37.41 -22.24
C CYS A 4 -20.77 -36.76 -20.96
N THR A 5 -20.74 -37.46 -19.83
CA THR A 5 -20.26 -36.92 -18.54
C THR A 5 -18.75 -36.99 -18.35
N HIS A 6 -18.01 -37.74 -19.18
CA HIS A 6 -16.61 -38.08 -18.90
C HIS A 6 -15.54 -37.10 -19.45
N TYR A 7 -15.94 -36.05 -20.19
CA TYR A 7 -15.01 -35.14 -20.89
C TYR A 7 -14.91 -33.70 -20.32
N LEU A 8 -15.48 -33.44 -19.15
CA LEU A 8 -15.39 -32.15 -18.44
C LEU A 8 -14.53 -32.18 -17.17
N SER A 9 -13.61 -33.16 -17.09
CA SER A 9 -12.51 -33.17 -16.11
C SER A 9 -11.39 -32.20 -16.51
N HIS A 10 -11.68 -30.89 -16.46
CA HIS A 10 -10.60 -29.93 -16.25
C HIS A 10 -9.91 -30.26 -14.91
N PRO A 11 -8.57 -30.16 -14.82
CA PRO A 11 -7.88 -30.44 -13.57
C PRO A 11 -8.26 -29.36 -12.54
N VAL A 12 -9.25 -29.69 -11.71
CA VAL A 12 -9.44 -29.06 -10.41
C VAL A 12 -8.16 -29.35 -9.65
N MET A 13 -7.22 -28.41 -9.66
CA MET A 13 -5.99 -28.55 -8.90
C MET A 13 -6.41 -28.59 -7.43
N THR A 14 -6.30 -29.78 -6.85
CA THR A 14 -6.82 -30.10 -5.53
C THR A 14 -6.22 -29.17 -4.48
N SER A 15 -6.94 -29.02 -3.36
CA SER A 15 -6.48 -28.33 -2.15
C SER A 15 -4.99 -28.59 -1.88
N SER A 16 -4.55 -29.85 -2.05
CA SER A 16 -3.18 -30.34 -1.90
C SER A 16 -2.07 -29.53 -2.59
N SER A 17 -2.25 -28.94 -3.77
CA SER A 17 -1.13 -28.22 -4.43
C SER A 17 -0.93 -26.81 -3.89
N ALA A 18 -2.03 -26.15 -3.49
CA ALA A 18 -1.97 -24.84 -2.86
C ALA A 18 -1.67 -24.98 -1.35
N ALA A 19 -2.17 -26.06 -0.74
CA ALA A 19 -1.70 -26.55 0.55
C ALA A 19 -0.22 -26.89 0.50
N LEU A 20 0.34 -27.47 -0.58
CA LEU A 20 1.78 -27.76 -0.67
C LEU A 20 2.62 -26.49 -0.52
N LEU A 21 2.28 -25.43 -1.26
CA LEU A 21 2.96 -24.13 -1.14
C LEU A 21 2.77 -23.49 0.24
N PHE A 22 1.56 -23.63 0.81
CA PHE A 22 1.27 -23.15 2.16
C PHE A 22 2.07 -23.93 3.20
N THR A 23 2.17 -25.26 3.08
CA THR A 23 2.97 -26.13 3.94
C THR A 23 4.45 -25.97 3.68
N THR A 24 4.94 -25.61 2.50
CA THR A 24 6.37 -25.28 2.34
C THR A 24 6.69 -23.94 3.00
N CYS A 25 5.82 -22.92 2.91
CA CYS A 25 6.00 -21.68 3.67
C CYS A 25 5.87 -21.92 5.19
N LEU A 26 4.91 -22.73 5.61
CA LEU A 26 4.73 -23.09 7.03
C LEU A 26 5.91 -23.92 7.53
N TYR A 27 6.37 -24.90 6.75
CA TYR A 27 7.50 -25.78 7.06
C TYR A 27 8.81 -24.99 7.12
N ILE A 28 9.04 -24.05 6.18
CA ILE A 28 10.16 -23.10 6.26
C ILE A 28 10.06 -22.31 7.58
N CYS A 29 8.90 -21.72 7.89
CA CYS A 29 8.69 -20.95 9.11
C CYS A 29 8.87 -21.78 10.41
N THR A 30 8.39 -23.03 10.43
CA THR A 30 8.57 -23.94 11.58
C THR A 30 9.97 -24.55 11.64
N SER A 31 10.66 -24.71 10.51
CA SER A 31 12.05 -25.17 10.46
C SER A 31 13.02 -24.09 10.92
N SER A 32 12.73 -22.81 10.66
CA SER A 32 13.42 -21.68 11.30
C SER A 32 13.19 -21.70 12.82
N LEU A 33 11.95 -21.92 13.28
CA LEU A 33 11.66 -22.09 14.72
C LEU A 33 12.36 -23.31 15.35
N ALA A 34 12.68 -24.35 14.57
CA ALA A 34 13.37 -25.54 15.05
C ALA A 34 14.90 -25.42 15.02
N LEU A 35 15.46 -24.49 14.23
CA LEU A 35 16.91 -24.24 14.16
C LEU A 35 17.42 -23.43 15.35
N ASP A 36 16.58 -22.59 15.96
CA ASP A 36 16.87 -21.83 17.19
C ASP A 36 17.19 -22.73 18.41
N ALA A 37 16.93 -24.04 18.32
CA ALA A 37 17.17 -24.99 19.40
C ALA A 37 18.55 -25.68 19.36
N ASN A 38 19.36 -25.53 18.29
CA ASN A 38 20.50 -26.45 18.08
C ASN A 38 21.80 -25.86 17.49
N ASP A 39 21.90 -24.56 17.17
CA ASP A 39 23.18 -23.93 16.80
C ASP A 39 23.92 -23.39 18.06
N SER A 40 24.31 -24.31 18.95
CA SER A 40 25.17 -24.04 20.12
C SER A 40 26.55 -24.70 19.97
N LEU A 41 27.28 -24.38 18.90
CA LEU A 41 28.68 -24.84 18.77
C LEU A 41 29.63 -23.85 18.05
N LEU A 42 30.58 -23.34 18.83
CA LEU A 42 31.90 -22.82 18.45
C LEU A 42 31.98 -21.67 17.42
N LEU A 43 32.20 -20.45 17.92
CA LEU A 43 33.56 -19.87 17.91
C LEU A 43 33.71 -18.69 18.89
N ASN A 44 34.80 -18.75 19.66
CA ASN A 44 35.37 -17.75 20.59
C ASN A 44 34.53 -17.17 21.73
N ILE A 45 35.18 -17.15 22.90
CA ILE A 45 34.69 -16.60 24.16
C ILE A 45 35.00 -15.11 24.17
N GLU A 46 33.99 -14.30 23.91
CA GLU A 46 33.92 -12.91 24.34
C GLU A 46 32.66 -12.78 25.22
N SER A 47 32.68 -11.96 26.26
CA SER A 47 31.62 -12.00 27.28
C SER A 47 30.26 -11.72 26.65
N ASN A 48 29.28 -12.62 26.82
CA ASN A 48 27.91 -12.45 26.34
C ASN A 48 27.26 -11.24 27.01
N VAL A 49 27.47 -10.06 26.44
CA VAL A 49 26.87 -8.81 26.87
C VAL A 49 25.40 -8.84 26.46
N THR A 50 24.53 -9.00 27.45
CA THR A 50 23.08 -9.00 27.25
C THR A 50 22.57 -7.61 26.87
N CYS A 51 21.54 -7.53 26.04
CA CYS A 51 20.92 -6.28 25.57
C CYS A 51 19.40 -6.45 25.38
N GLU A 52 18.66 -5.34 25.42
CA GLU A 52 17.25 -5.27 25.02
C GLU A 52 17.13 -4.70 23.60
N ASP A 53 17.84 -3.61 23.32
CA ASP A 53 18.03 -3.02 21.99
C ASP A 53 19.50 -2.63 21.75
N SER A 54 19.84 -2.37 20.48
CA SER A 54 21.19 -2.00 20.02
C SER A 54 21.83 -0.76 20.70
N PRO A 55 21.10 0.29 21.13
CA PRO A 55 21.67 1.36 21.94
C PRO A 55 22.26 0.89 23.28
N ASP A 56 21.80 -0.24 23.81
CA ASP A 56 22.30 -0.79 25.08
C ASP A 56 23.69 -1.44 24.90
N CYS A 57 24.02 -1.86 23.68
CA CYS A 57 25.37 -2.30 23.31
C CYS A 57 26.34 -1.10 23.28
N LEU A 58 25.91 0.01 22.68
CA LEU A 58 26.67 1.25 22.66
C LEU A 58 26.89 1.81 24.08
N ALA A 59 25.86 1.78 24.93
CA ALA A 59 25.95 2.17 26.34
C ALA A 59 26.95 1.33 27.17
N LYS A 60 27.39 0.19 26.63
CA LYS A 60 28.41 -0.71 27.23
C LYS A 60 29.77 -0.61 26.53
N GLY A 61 29.97 0.39 25.67
CA GLY A 61 31.24 0.64 24.96
C GLY A 61 31.47 -0.24 23.73
N LEU A 62 30.44 -0.94 23.25
CA LEU A 62 30.52 -1.78 22.05
C LEU A 62 30.04 -0.97 20.83
N GLU A 63 30.97 -0.23 20.21
CA GLU A 63 30.73 0.45 18.93
C GLU A 63 30.49 -0.57 17.81
N HIS A 64 29.61 -0.24 16.86
CA HIS A 64 29.23 -1.09 15.72
C HIS A 64 28.61 -2.46 16.08
N ASN A 65 27.98 -2.61 17.25
CA ASN A 65 27.25 -3.82 17.62
C ASN A 65 25.72 -3.61 17.69
N THR A 66 24.96 -4.53 17.12
CA THR A 66 23.49 -4.63 17.19
C THR A 66 23.02 -5.76 18.11
N CYS A 67 21.82 -5.62 18.67
CA CYS A 67 21.26 -6.58 19.61
C CYS A 67 20.48 -7.69 18.88
N ARG A 68 21.08 -8.87 18.74
CA ARG A 68 20.45 -10.04 18.10
C ARG A 68 20.18 -11.11 19.16
N GLY A 69 18.92 -11.52 19.32
CA GLY A 69 18.54 -12.55 20.29
C GLY A 69 18.85 -12.21 21.76
N GLY A 70 19.06 -10.93 22.09
CA GLY A 70 19.42 -10.47 23.44
C GLY A 70 20.93 -10.47 23.74
N ILE A 71 21.80 -10.63 22.73
CA ILE A 71 23.25 -10.44 22.82
C ILE A 71 23.76 -9.41 21.79
N CYS A 72 24.80 -8.67 22.16
CA CYS A 72 25.45 -7.70 21.26
C CYS A 72 26.35 -8.42 20.23
N VAL A 73 26.11 -8.19 18.94
CA VAL A 73 26.82 -8.82 17.81
C VAL A 73 27.25 -7.75 16.81
N THR A 74 28.42 -7.89 16.18
CA THR A 74 28.94 -6.93 15.19
C THR A 74 28.01 -6.75 13.99
N ASP A 75 27.71 -5.49 13.64
CA ASP A 75 26.73 -5.09 12.61
C ASP A 75 27.29 -5.10 11.17
N ALA A 76 28.22 -6.02 10.89
CA ALA A 76 28.84 -6.17 9.58
C ALA A 76 27.99 -7.10 8.68
N LEU A 77 27.47 -6.58 7.56
CA LEU A 77 26.69 -7.36 6.59
C LEU A 77 27.48 -8.50 5.93
N PHE A 78 28.80 -8.32 5.78
CA PHE A 78 29.69 -9.30 5.13
C PHE A 78 30.71 -9.85 6.13
N PRO A 79 30.87 -11.17 6.24
CA PRO A 79 30.19 -12.23 5.49
C PRO A 79 28.72 -12.45 5.92
N LEU A 80 27.83 -12.70 4.95
CA LEU A 80 26.40 -12.90 5.21
C LEU A 80 26.14 -14.10 6.11
N SER A 81 25.52 -13.89 7.28
CA SER A 81 25.10 -14.98 8.18
C SER A 81 23.88 -15.73 7.63
N ARG A 82 23.63 -16.93 8.16
CA ARG A 82 22.44 -17.74 7.84
C ARG A 82 21.14 -16.96 8.07
N ALA A 83 21.10 -16.16 9.14
CA ALA A 83 19.98 -15.29 9.49
C ALA A 83 19.76 -14.19 8.44
N ASP A 84 20.82 -13.49 8.00
CA ASP A 84 20.73 -12.44 6.99
C ASP A 84 20.32 -12.99 5.61
N ILE A 85 20.75 -14.22 5.26
CA ILE A 85 20.30 -14.94 4.06
C ILE A 85 18.81 -15.34 4.18
N ALA A 86 18.39 -15.89 5.32
CA ALA A 86 16.99 -16.24 5.57
C ALA A 86 16.08 -15.01 5.51
N GLY A 87 16.48 -13.91 6.16
CA GLY A 87 15.82 -12.61 6.09
C GLY A 87 15.75 -12.06 4.68
N SER A 88 16.85 -12.13 3.91
CA SER A 88 16.90 -11.73 2.49
C SER A 88 15.88 -12.50 1.64
N VAL A 89 15.81 -13.82 1.79
CA VAL A 89 14.86 -14.69 1.06
C VAL A 89 13.42 -14.44 1.51
N GLY A 90 13.17 -14.32 2.81
CA GLY A 90 11.85 -13.99 3.35
C GLY A 90 11.36 -12.62 2.87
N GLY A 91 12.23 -11.62 2.89
CA GLY A 91 11.96 -10.27 2.40
C GLY A 91 11.68 -10.23 0.90
N PHE A 92 12.39 -11.04 0.11
CA PHE A 92 12.11 -11.24 -1.31
C PHE A 92 10.69 -11.81 -1.53
N ILE A 93 10.34 -12.90 -0.83
CA ILE A 93 9.01 -13.55 -0.96
C ILE A 93 7.90 -12.58 -0.52
N ALA A 94 8.05 -11.94 0.64
CA ALA A 94 7.11 -10.96 1.17
C ALA A 94 6.87 -9.80 0.20
N THR A 95 7.96 -9.23 -0.34
CA THR A 95 7.88 -8.12 -1.32
C THR A 95 7.24 -8.55 -2.63
N ALA A 96 7.59 -9.74 -3.15
CA ALA A 96 7.02 -10.24 -4.41
C ALA A 96 5.50 -10.47 -4.30
N LEU A 97 5.03 -11.09 -3.22
CA LEU A 97 3.60 -11.28 -2.94
C LEU A 97 2.87 -9.92 -2.76
N ALA A 98 3.48 -9.00 -2.03
CA ALA A 98 2.88 -7.70 -1.74
C ALA A 98 2.83 -6.75 -2.95
N ALA A 99 3.86 -6.78 -3.81
CA ALA A 99 3.90 -6.03 -5.06
C ALA A 99 2.77 -6.47 -5.99
N GLY A 100 2.54 -7.79 -6.10
CA GLY A 100 1.44 -8.36 -6.88
C GLY A 100 0.05 -8.00 -6.36
N SER A 101 -0.13 -7.95 -5.04
CA SER A 101 -1.42 -7.54 -4.43
C SER A 101 -1.67 -6.03 -4.46
N GLY A 102 -0.67 -5.23 -4.81
CA GLY A 102 -0.75 -3.76 -4.84
C GLY A 102 -0.82 -3.10 -3.47
N LEU A 103 -0.42 -3.82 -2.40
CA LEU A 103 -0.50 -3.36 -1.01
C LEU A 103 0.75 -2.62 -0.51
N GLY A 104 1.90 -2.76 -1.18
CA GLY A 104 3.10 -1.96 -0.87
C GLY A 104 4.07 -2.52 0.19
N GLY A 105 4.10 -3.84 0.41
CA GLY A 105 5.20 -4.54 1.09
C GLY A 105 5.22 -4.47 2.62
N GLY A 106 5.25 -3.27 3.20
CA GLY A 106 5.82 -3.07 4.55
C GLY A 106 5.15 -3.83 5.69
N GLY A 107 3.84 -4.07 5.65
CA GLY A 107 3.15 -4.85 6.67
C GLY A 107 3.52 -6.34 6.68
N LEU A 108 4.19 -6.85 5.65
CA LEU A 108 4.76 -8.20 5.67
C LEU A 108 6.23 -8.20 6.08
N LEU A 109 6.97 -7.13 5.77
CA LEU A 109 8.42 -7.09 5.90
C LEU A 109 8.86 -6.97 7.36
N VAL A 110 8.27 -6.07 8.14
CA VAL A 110 8.66 -5.90 9.56
C VAL A 110 8.48 -7.21 10.36
N PRO A 111 7.33 -7.93 10.28
CA PRO A 111 7.21 -9.22 10.94
C PRO A 111 8.21 -10.27 10.43
N VAL A 112 8.48 -10.30 9.12
CA VAL A 112 9.41 -11.27 8.53
C VAL A 112 10.85 -11.04 9.01
N TYR A 113 11.29 -9.78 9.14
CA TYR A 113 12.64 -9.49 9.63
C TYR A 113 12.81 -9.78 11.12
N ILE A 114 11.84 -9.42 11.98
CA ILE A 114 11.89 -9.78 13.41
C ILE A 114 11.88 -11.31 13.59
N LEU A 115 11.13 -12.07 12.77
CA LEU A 115 11.07 -13.54 12.87
C LEU A 115 12.31 -14.26 12.33
N LEU A 116 12.86 -13.82 11.18
CA LEU A 116 13.93 -14.56 10.50
C LEU A 116 15.34 -14.07 10.84
N MET A 117 15.48 -12.84 11.32
CA MET A 117 16.77 -12.21 11.67
C MET A 117 16.89 -11.90 13.17
N SER A 118 15.88 -12.26 13.97
CA SER A 118 15.78 -12.01 15.43
C SER A 118 15.97 -10.56 15.90
N LEU A 119 15.88 -9.60 14.97
CA LEU A 119 16.05 -8.16 15.19
C LEU A 119 14.99 -7.57 16.13
N SER A 120 15.28 -6.40 16.69
CA SER A 120 14.28 -5.61 17.40
C SER A 120 13.35 -4.85 16.45
N SER A 121 12.20 -4.41 16.94
CA SER A 121 11.26 -3.64 16.11
C SER A 121 11.84 -2.30 15.61
N HIS A 122 12.82 -1.74 16.32
CA HIS A 122 13.53 -0.50 15.95
C HIS A 122 14.44 -0.66 14.74
N GLU A 123 14.97 -1.87 14.49
CA GLU A 123 15.88 -2.16 13.38
C GLU A 123 15.15 -2.72 12.16
N ALA A 124 14.14 -3.56 12.42
CA ALA A 124 13.31 -4.17 11.37
C ALA A 124 12.46 -3.11 10.60
N VAL A 125 12.07 -2.01 11.26
CA VAL A 125 11.33 -0.91 10.62
C VAL A 125 12.17 -0.19 9.56
N PRO A 126 13.38 0.33 9.84
CA PRO A 126 14.27 0.89 8.83
C PRO A 126 14.64 -0.08 7.70
N LEU A 127 15.00 -1.32 8.02
CA LEU A 127 15.28 -2.38 7.02
C LEU A 127 14.10 -2.61 6.07
N SER A 128 12.87 -2.59 6.60
CA SER A 128 11.67 -2.64 5.76
C SER A 128 11.56 -1.46 4.80
N LYS A 129 11.95 -0.24 5.21
CA LYS A 129 11.89 0.95 4.33
C LYS A 129 12.81 0.85 3.12
N ALA A 130 14.04 0.42 3.32
CA ALA A 130 14.98 0.20 2.22
C ALA A 130 14.43 -0.82 1.20
N THR A 131 13.88 -1.93 1.70
CA THR A 131 13.27 -2.98 0.88
C THR A 131 12.04 -2.48 0.10
N ILE A 132 11.15 -1.75 0.78
CA ILE A 132 9.94 -1.16 0.16
C ILE A 132 10.34 -0.13 -0.91
N PHE A 133 11.37 0.68 -0.66
CA PHE A 133 11.89 1.65 -1.61
C PHE A 133 12.33 0.97 -2.91
N GLY A 134 13.14 -0.09 -2.84
CA GLY A 134 13.50 -0.90 -4.01
C GLY A 134 12.29 -1.44 -4.76
N GLY A 135 11.32 -2.03 -4.05
CA GLY A 135 10.08 -2.55 -4.63
C GLY A 135 9.18 -1.47 -5.26
N ALA A 136 9.24 -0.24 -4.76
CA ALA A 136 8.53 0.91 -5.30
C ALA A 136 9.14 1.42 -6.62
N ILE A 137 10.47 1.43 -6.74
CA ILE A 137 11.17 1.73 -8.01
C ILE A 137 10.70 0.73 -9.08
N ALA A 138 10.76 -0.57 -8.78
CA ALA A 138 10.30 -1.63 -9.69
C ALA A 138 8.81 -1.45 -10.09
N SER A 139 7.97 -1.10 -9.13
CA SER A 139 6.54 -0.87 -9.36
C SER A 139 6.27 0.36 -10.23
N ILE A 140 7.01 1.46 -10.06
CA ILE A 140 6.94 2.63 -10.95
C ILE A 140 7.40 2.29 -12.37
N LEU A 141 8.53 1.61 -12.54
CA LEU A 141 9.06 1.23 -13.87
C LEU A 141 8.05 0.41 -14.70
N VAL A 142 7.27 -0.43 -14.02
CA VAL A 142 6.21 -1.23 -14.63
C VAL A 142 4.92 -0.41 -14.84
N ASN A 143 4.54 0.48 -13.90
CA ASN A 143 3.27 1.19 -13.94
C ASN A 143 3.28 2.47 -14.80
N VAL A 144 4.41 3.18 -14.92
CA VAL A 144 4.54 4.39 -15.74
C VAL A 144 4.31 4.12 -17.24
N ARG A 145 4.58 2.88 -17.68
CA ARG A 145 4.34 2.40 -19.04
C ARG A 145 2.89 1.98 -19.31
N LYS A 146 2.04 1.88 -18.28
CA LYS A 146 0.63 1.46 -18.40
C LYS A 146 -0.28 2.67 -18.63
N ARG A 147 -1.37 2.45 -19.37
CA ARG A 147 -2.41 3.44 -19.66
C ARG A 147 -3.69 3.20 -18.83
N HIS A 148 -4.47 4.26 -18.65
CA HIS A 148 -5.74 4.19 -17.93
C HIS A 148 -6.72 3.20 -18.59
N PRO A 149 -7.41 2.33 -17.83
CA PRO A 149 -8.18 1.22 -18.40
C PRO A 149 -9.42 1.65 -19.18
N LEU A 150 -10.08 2.75 -18.80
CA LEU A 150 -11.27 3.27 -19.48
C LEU A 150 -10.95 4.39 -20.49
N VAL A 151 -9.76 5.01 -20.41
CA VAL A 151 -9.40 6.20 -21.18
C VAL A 151 -7.96 6.07 -21.66
N HIS A 152 -7.73 5.24 -22.68
CA HIS A 152 -6.39 4.79 -23.08
C HIS A 152 -5.38 5.90 -23.42
N SER A 153 -5.84 7.12 -23.67
CA SER A 153 -5.01 8.30 -23.90
C SER A 153 -4.33 8.86 -22.63
N ARG A 154 -4.78 8.49 -21.43
CA ARG A 154 -4.22 8.95 -20.14
C ARG A 154 -3.24 7.94 -19.52
N PRO A 155 -2.26 8.38 -18.71
CA PRO A 155 -1.42 7.47 -17.91
C PRO A 155 -2.26 6.67 -16.88
N LEU A 156 -1.76 5.53 -16.41
CA LEU A 156 -2.42 4.77 -15.34
C LEU A 156 -2.30 5.44 -13.95
N ILE A 157 -1.25 6.23 -13.74
CA ILE A 157 -0.97 6.94 -12.49
C ILE A 157 -1.73 8.27 -12.50
N ASP A 158 -2.53 8.51 -11.45
CA ASP A 158 -3.18 9.81 -11.23
C ASP A 158 -2.22 10.76 -10.50
N TYR A 159 -1.63 11.69 -11.25
CA TYR A 159 -0.64 12.62 -10.71
C TYR A 159 -1.26 13.75 -9.88
N GLU A 160 -2.49 14.21 -10.18
CA GLU A 160 -3.18 15.24 -9.38
C GLU A 160 -3.29 14.80 -7.92
N THR A 161 -3.57 13.52 -7.70
CA THR A 161 -3.68 12.91 -6.37
C THR A 161 -2.34 12.76 -5.65
N ILE A 162 -1.23 12.49 -6.37
CA ILE A 162 0.12 12.44 -5.78
C ILE A 162 0.51 13.84 -5.29
N LEU A 163 0.38 14.84 -6.16
CA LEU A 163 0.79 16.22 -5.87
C LEU A 163 0.11 16.78 -4.63
N LEU A 164 -1.16 16.43 -4.40
CA LEU A 164 -1.93 16.94 -3.28
C LEU A 164 -1.71 16.17 -1.96
N MET A 165 -1.65 14.84 -2.01
CA MET A 165 -1.58 14.02 -0.78
C MET A 165 -0.15 13.79 -0.28
N GLU A 166 0.85 13.82 -1.16
CA GLU A 166 2.22 13.43 -0.81
C GLU A 166 2.93 14.41 0.14
N PRO A 167 2.86 15.75 -0.01
CA PRO A 167 3.62 16.67 0.85
C PRO A 167 3.27 16.57 2.34
N LEU A 168 1.99 16.50 2.72
CA LEU A 168 1.61 16.23 4.12
C LEU A 168 1.93 14.80 4.58
N THR A 169 2.05 13.84 3.65
CA THR A 169 2.55 12.50 4.02
C THR A 169 4.01 12.58 4.42
N LEU A 170 4.83 13.32 3.67
CA LEU A 170 6.24 13.56 3.97
C LEU A 170 6.41 14.30 5.31
N ALA A 171 5.56 15.29 5.62
CA ALA A 171 5.51 15.90 6.95
C ALA A 171 5.18 14.88 8.05
N GLY A 172 4.22 13.99 7.79
CA GLY A 172 3.87 12.89 8.71
C GLY A 172 5.01 11.88 8.91
N THR A 173 5.82 11.59 7.88
CA THR A 173 6.93 10.65 8.05
C THR A 173 8.02 11.17 8.98
N ILE A 174 8.29 12.47 8.99
CA ILE A 174 9.23 13.10 9.94
C ILE A 174 8.79 12.80 11.38
N ILE A 175 7.51 13.05 11.70
CA ILE A 175 6.95 12.72 13.02
C ILE A 175 7.09 11.21 13.29
N GLY A 176 6.65 10.35 12.35
CA GLY A 176 6.66 8.90 12.53
C GLY A 176 8.06 8.31 12.77
N VAL A 177 9.09 8.83 12.08
CA VAL A 177 10.48 8.39 12.25
C VAL A 177 11.04 8.82 13.61
N ASN A 178 10.77 10.05 14.07
CA ASN A 178 11.18 10.49 15.42
C ASN A 178 10.38 9.77 16.52
N MET A 179 9.12 9.37 16.26
CA MET A 179 8.36 8.52 17.19
C MET A 179 8.95 7.09 17.24
N ASN A 180 9.47 6.56 16.14
CA ASN A 180 10.09 5.23 16.11
C ASN A 180 11.32 5.14 17.03
N THR A 181 12.11 6.21 17.16
CA THR A 181 13.27 6.20 18.06
C THR A 181 12.93 6.47 19.53
N VAL A 182 11.77 7.10 19.82
CA VAL A 182 11.33 7.46 21.18
C VAL A 182 10.43 6.41 21.83
N PHE A 183 9.60 5.72 21.05
CA PHE A 183 8.60 4.78 21.57
C PHE A 183 9.22 3.46 22.01
N PRO A 184 8.81 2.85 23.14
CA PRO A 184 9.35 1.55 23.57
C PRO A 184 8.89 0.39 22.66
N GLU A 185 9.68 -0.69 22.60
CA GLU A 185 9.44 -1.84 21.70
C GLU A 185 8.03 -2.46 21.89
N TRP A 186 7.55 -2.54 23.13
CA TRP A 186 6.22 -3.09 23.43
C TRP A 186 5.09 -2.27 22.79
N LEU A 187 5.23 -0.93 22.74
CA LEU A 187 4.22 -0.04 22.17
C LEU A 187 4.21 -0.14 20.63
N ILE A 188 5.40 -0.15 20.01
CA ILE A 188 5.55 -0.38 18.57
C ILE A 188 4.97 -1.74 18.20
N THR A 189 5.25 -2.79 18.98
CA THR A 189 4.76 -4.14 18.77
C THR A 189 3.24 -4.22 18.86
N ILE A 190 2.60 -3.60 19.87
CA ILE A 190 1.14 -3.50 19.96
C ILE A 190 0.55 -2.80 18.72
N CYS A 191 1.14 -1.68 18.29
CA CYS A 191 0.70 -0.96 17.11
C CYS A 191 0.83 -1.80 15.81
N ILE A 192 1.94 -2.53 15.65
CA ILE A 192 2.15 -3.46 14.53
C ILE A 192 1.08 -4.57 14.57
N VAL A 193 0.93 -5.28 15.70
CA VAL A 193 -0.05 -6.37 15.84
C VAL A 193 -1.47 -5.90 15.56
N TRP A 194 -1.88 -4.75 16.09
CA TRP A 194 -3.19 -4.15 15.80
C TRP A 194 -3.39 -3.86 14.31
N LEU A 195 -2.38 -3.29 13.65
CA LEU A 195 -2.42 -3.06 12.20
C LEU A 195 -2.47 -4.35 11.39
N LEU A 196 -1.72 -5.39 11.78
CA LEU A 196 -1.72 -6.69 11.10
C LEU A 196 -3.08 -7.37 11.22
N VAL A 197 -3.67 -7.41 12.43
CA VAL A 197 -5.02 -7.95 12.65
C VAL A 197 -6.06 -7.18 11.84
N LYS A 198 -6.02 -5.83 11.85
CA LYS A 198 -6.93 -4.99 11.07
C LYS A 198 -6.77 -5.21 9.56
N THR A 199 -5.53 -5.36 9.09
CA THR A 199 -5.20 -5.63 7.68
C THR A 199 -5.63 -7.03 7.26
N ALA A 200 -5.35 -8.06 8.05
CA ALA A 200 -5.75 -9.44 7.80
C ALA A 200 -7.29 -9.53 7.70
N CYS A 201 -8.00 -8.97 8.68
CA CYS A 201 -9.46 -8.89 8.67
C CYS A 201 -10.01 -8.15 7.44
N ARG A 202 -9.45 -6.99 7.07
CA ARG A 202 -9.87 -6.24 5.87
C ARG A 202 -9.60 -7.03 4.59
N THR A 203 -8.45 -7.69 4.50
CA THR A 203 -8.02 -8.47 3.33
C THR A 203 -8.86 -9.73 3.17
N TYR A 204 -9.14 -10.44 4.27
CA TYR A 204 -10.03 -11.61 4.31
C TYR A 204 -11.47 -11.26 3.89
N ARG A 205 -12.05 -10.18 4.45
CA ARG A 205 -13.39 -9.69 4.07
C ARG A 205 -13.45 -9.33 2.57
N LYS A 206 -12.41 -8.67 2.05
CA LYS A 206 -12.28 -8.36 0.62
C LYS A 206 -12.17 -9.63 -0.23
N GLY A 207 -11.39 -10.62 0.21
CA GLY A 207 -11.28 -11.95 -0.41
C GLY A 207 -12.64 -12.64 -0.50
N LYS A 208 -13.43 -12.64 0.60
CA LYS A 208 -14.78 -13.22 0.63
C LYS A 208 -15.75 -12.50 -0.31
N LYS A 209 -15.68 -11.17 -0.44
CA LYS A 209 -16.50 -10.42 -1.42
C LYS A 209 -16.15 -10.82 -2.86
N VAL A 210 -14.86 -10.77 -3.21
CA VAL A 210 -14.38 -11.12 -4.57
C VAL A 210 -14.64 -12.60 -4.89
N TRP A 211 -14.54 -13.50 -3.92
CA TRP A 211 -14.89 -14.91 -4.09
C TRP A 211 -16.37 -15.10 -4.45
N LYS A 212 -17.28 -14.37 -3.79
CA LYS A 212 -18.71 -14.41 -4.09
C LYS A 212 -18.99 -13.87 -5.50
N GLU A 213 -18.39 -12.72 -5.85
CA GLU A 213 -18.47 -12.13 -7.20
C GLU A 213 -17.96 -13.12 -8.28
N GLU A 214 -16.79 -13.74 -8.07
CA GLU A 214 -16.20 -14.74 -8.97
C GLU A 214 -17.03 -16.04 -9.06
N ALA A 215 -17.77 -16.41 -8.01
CA ALA A 215 -18.67 -17.57 -8.02
C ALA A 215 -20.04 -17.27 -8.66
N ASP A 216 -20.57 -16.07 -8.50
CA ASP A 216 -21.81 -15.62 -9.15
C ASP A 216 -21.63 -15.46 -10.66
N VAL A 217 -20.45 -15.01 -11.11
CA VAL A 217 -20.08 -15.00 -12.54
C VAL A 217 -20.05 -16.42 -13.13
N ASP A 218 -19.36 -17.36 -12.48
CA ASP A 218 -19.31 -18.76 -12.93
C ASP A 218 -20.72 -19.38 -12.98
N ARG A 219 -21.55 -19.14 -11.96
CA ARG A 219 -22.94 -19.61 -11.91
C ARG A 219 -23.77 -19.11 -13.09
N LYS A 220 -23.65 -17.82 -13.45
CA LYS A 220 -24.36 -17.25 -14.62
C LYS A 220 -23.92 -17.92 -15.92
N VAL A 221 -22.61 -18.08 -16.14
CA VAL A 221 -22.08 -18.75 -17.34
C VAL A 221 -22.60 -20.19 -17.44
N VAL A 222 -22.64 -20.95 -16.34
CA VAL A 222 -23.21 -22.30 -16.33
C VAL A 222 -24.73 -22.29 -16.60
N ALA A 223 -25.46 -21.33 -16.02
CA ALA A 223 -26.90 -21.18 -16.25
C ALA A 223 -27.23 -20.85 -17.72
N ASP A 224 -26.49 -19.94 -18.34
CA ASP A 224 -26.65 -19.56 -19.76
C ASP A 224 -26.36 -20.75 -20.70
N ILE A 225 -25.32 -21.52 -20.38
CA ILE A 225 -25.00 -22.77 -21.09
C ILE A 225 -26.18 -23.75 -20.96
N LEU A 226 -26.66 -24.03 -19.74
CA LEU A 226 -27.78 -24.95 -19.50
C LEU A 226 -29.08 -24.48 -20.17
N ALA A 227 -29.37 -23.17 -20.16
CA ALA A 227 -30.51 -22.59 -20.85
C ALA A 227 -30.40 -22.79 -22.37
N TYR A 228 -29.22 -22.59 -22.95
CA TYR A 228 -28.99 -22.88 -24.36
C TYR A 228 -29.15 -24.37 -24.71
N TRP A 229 -28.62 -25.28 -23.89
CA TRP A 229 -28.79 -26.73 -24.10
C TRP A 229 -30.26 -27.18 -24.00
N ARG A 230 -31.07 -26.55 -23.15
CA ARG A 230 -32.53 -26.82 -23.05
C ARG A 230 -33.32 -26.40 -24.30
N LEU A 231 -32.82 -25.49 -25.12
CA LEU A 231 -33.49 -25.04 -26.35
C LEU A 231 -33.19 -25.92 -27.57
N LEU A 232 -32.10 -26.70 -27.54
CA LEU A 232 -31.69 -27.57 -28.66
C LEU A 232 -32.76 -28.59 -29.12
N PRO A 233 -33.57 -29.22 -28.24
CA PRO A 233 -34.61 -30.16 -28.68
C PRO A 233 -35.74 -29.52 -29.49
N TYR A 234 -35.91 -28.19 -29.41
CA TYR A 234 -37.00 -27.46 -30.08
C TYR A 234 -36.59 -26.90 -31.47
N GLU A 235 -35.28 -26.87 -31.81
CA GLU A 235 -34.77 -26.59 -33.16
C GLU A 235 -34.73 -27.86 -34.05
N SER A 236 -35.66 -28.81 -33.87
CA SER A 236 -35.59 -30.19 -34.39
C SER A 236 -35.64 -30.36 -35.92
N ASN A 237 -35.84 -29.29 -36.70
CA ASN A 237 -35.81 -29.30 -38.17
C ASN A 237 -34.41 -29.19 -38.80
N PHE A 238 -33.33 -29.12 -38.00
CA PHE A 238 -31.95 -29.05 -38.52
C PHE A 238 -31.28 -30.44 -38.58
N ARG A 239 -30.58 -30.74 -39.70
CA ARG A 239 -29.77 -31.96 -39.84
C ARG A 239 -28.74 -32.04 -38.70
N GLN A 240 -28.52 -33.25 -38.15
CA GLN A 240 -27.66 -33.51 -36.98
C GLN A 240 -26.31 -32.76 -37.00
N PHE A 241 -25.63 -32.72 -38.16
CA PHE A 241 -24.36 -32.01 -38.35
C PHE A 241 -24.47 -30.49 -38.15
N GLN A 242 -25.57 -29.86 -38.54
CA GLN A 242 -25.77 -28.42 -38.35
C GLN A 242 -26.07 -28.09 -36.88
N VAL A 243 -26.69 -29.00 -36.13
CA VAL A 243 -26.88 -28.86 -34.68
C VAL A 243 -25.54 -28.97 -33.95
N THR A 244 -24.70 -29.96 -34.25
CA THR A 244 -23.34 -30.04 -33.69
C THR A 244 -22.44 -28.91 -34.17
N ALA A 245 -22.53 -28.50 -35.43
CA ALA A 245 -21.74 -27.37 -35.96
C ALA A 245 -22.19 -26.03 -35.36
N ARG A 246 -23.49 -25.78 -35.15
CA ARG A 246 -23.98 -24.59 -34.43
C ARG A 246 -23.65 -24.67 -32.94
N ALA A 247 -23.80 -25.81 -32.28
CA ALA A 247 -23.40 -25.97 -30.88
C ALA A 247 -21.89 -25.79 -30.70
N TYR A 248 -21.06 -26.32 -31.61
CA TYR A 248 -19.60 -26.12 -31.62
C TYR A 248 -19.23 -24.68 -31.98
N LEU A 249 -19.86 -24.06 -32.98
CA LEU A 249 -19.62 -22.65 -33.32
C LEU A 249 -20.08 -21.73 -32.21
N LYS A 250 -21.21 -22.00 -31.56
CA LYS A 250 -21.74 -21.23 -30.43
C LYS A 250 -20.97 -21.48 -29.15
N TRP A 251 -20.40 -22.68 -28.94
CA TRP A 251 -19.41 -22.96 -27.89
C TRP A 251 -18.06 -22.33 -28.21
N LYS A 252 -17.65 -22.27 -29.47
CA LYS A 252 -16.41 -21.61 -29.93
C LYS A 252 -16.54 -20.09 -29.85
N THR A 253 -17.71 -19.52 -30.16
CA THR A 253 -18.03 -18.13 -29.84
C THR A 253 -18.31 -17.92 -28.37
N TYR A 254 -18.80 -18.88 -27.59
CA TYR A 254 -18.80 -18.77 -26.12
C TYR A 254 -17.40 -18.88 -25.54
N LYS A 255 -16.47 -19.56 -26.19
CA LYS A 255 -15.06 -19.68 -25.77
C LYS A 255 -14.20 -18.53 -26.29
N SER A 256 -14.66 -17.80 -27.31
CA SER A 256 -14.09 -16.53 -27.75
C SER A 256 -14.75 -15.34 -27.07
N LEU A 257 -16.05 -15.39 -26.75
CA LEU A 257 -16.72 -14.46 -25.84
C LEU A 257 -16.23 -14.70 -24.43
N ASP A 258 -16.23 -15.89 -23.84
CA ASP A 258 -15.56 -16.12 -22.53
C ASP A 258 -14.11 -15.64 -22.58
N ARG A 259 -13.38 -15.74 -23.69
CA ARG A 259 -12.04 -15.13 -23.79
C ARG A 259 -12.07 -13.59 -23.88
N ALA A 260 -12.99 -13.01 -24.65
CA ALA A 260 -13.13 -11.56 -24.86
C ALA A 260 -13.83 -10.85 -23.68
N GLU A 261 -14.66 -11.56 -22.94
CA GLU A 261 -15.46 -11.23 -21.76
C GLU A 261 -14.70 -11.61 -20.50
N PHE A 262 -13.76 -12.55 -20.52
CA PHE A 262 -12.67 -12.66 -19.54
C PHE A 262 -11.63 -11.56 -19.76
N GLN A 263 -11.37 -11.12 -20.99
CA GLN A 263 -10.68 -9.84 -21.21
C GLN A 263 -11.54 -8.67 -20.70
N LEU A 264 -12.84 -8.66 -21.01
CA LEU A 264 -13.77 -7.62 -20.55
C LEU A 264 -14.06 -7.69 -19.05
N LYS A 265 -13.85 -8.83 -18.37
CA LYS A 265 -13.90 -9.05 -16.90
C LYS A 265 -12.52 -8.97 -16.25
N ILE A 266 -11.41 -9.07 -16.98
CA ILE A 266 -10.12 -8.49 -16.55
C ILE A 266 -10.21 -6.96 -16.62
N VAL A 267 -11.07 -6.43 -17.50
CA VAL A 267 -11.43 -5.01 -17.62
C VAL A 267 -12.68 -4.64 -16.77
N SER A 268 -13.49 -5.59 -16.28
CA SER A 268 -14.71 -5.31 -15.48
C SER A 268 -14.73 -5.89 -14.08
N ALA A 269 -13.97 -6.92 -13.70
CA ALA A 269 -13.48 -7.04 -12.30
C ALA A 269 -12.50 -5.89 -11.97
N LYS A 270 -12.09 -5.13 -12.99
CA LYS A 270 -11.47 -3.80 -12.93
C LYS A 270 -12.43 -2.63 -12.68
N VAL A 271 -13.74 -2.77 -12.95
CA VAL A 271 -14.76 -1.67 -13.04
C VAL A 271 -16.06 -1.94 -12.25
N CYS A 272 -16.34 -3.19 -11.89
CA CYS A 272 -17.55 -3.67 -11.20
C CYS A 272 -17.27 -4.12 -9.75
N ARG A 273 -16.04 -3.95 -9.25
CA ARG A 273 -15.79 -3.96 -7.80
C ARG A 273 -16.48 -2.77 -7.10
N GLU A 274 -16.98 -1.80 -7.88
CA GLU A 274 -17.53 -0.51 -7.47
C GLU A 274 -19.06 -0.44 -7.34
N GLU A 275 -19.84 -1.41 -7.80
CA GLU A 275 -21.31 -1.26 -7.86
C GLU A 275 -22.11 -2.43 -7.24
N HIS A 276 -23.12 -2.05 -6.45
CA HIS A 276 -24.22 -2.84 -5.87
C HIS A 276 -23.92 -3.87 -4.75
N CYS A 277 -24.05 -3.41 -3.49
CA CYS A 277 -25.19 -3.66 -2.59
C CYS A 277 -24.95 -2.91 -1.26
N SER A 278 -25.92 -2.24 -0.61
CA SER A 278 -27.31 -1.92 -0.97
C SER A 278 -27.93 -0.97 0.07
N PHE A 279 -28.75 -0.02 -0.38
CA PHE A 279 -29.94 0.50 0.34
C PHE A 279 -31.10 -0.46 -0.06
N SER A 280 -32.12 -0.83 0.71
CA SER A 280 -32.63 -0.54 2.08
C SER A 280 -33.29 -1.83 2.66
N ASN A 281 -34.19 -1.93 3.66
CA ASN A 281 -34.92 -0.97 4.51
C ASN A 281 -35.45 -1.62 5.82
N SER A 282 -35.39 -0.93 6.97
CA SER A 282 -36.29 -1.06 8.14
C SER A 282 -35.79 -0.12 9.27
N THR A 283 -36.40 1.04 9.50
CA THR A 283 -37.57 1.28 10.38
C THR A 283 -37.22 1.16 11.87
N GLU A 284 -37.17 2.31 12.56
CA GLU A 284 -37.78 2.61 13.88
C GLU A 284 -37.23 3.96 14.43
N THR A 285 -38.16 4.90 14.65
CA THR A 285 -38.30 5.84 15.80
C THR A 285 -37.06 6.67 16.25
N SER A 286 -37.13 7.98 16.51
CA SER A 286 -38.25 8.85 16.92
C SER A 286 -38.03 10.33 16.56
N THR A 287 -39.15 11.05 16.36
CA THR A 287 -39.52 12.45 16.72
C THR A 287 -38.53 13.24 17.61
N GLU A 288 -38.43 14.57 17.59
CA GLU A 288 -39.39 15.67 17.30
C GLU A 288 -38.93 16.56 16.10
N ASP A 289 -39.74 17.20 15.24
CA ASP A 289 -40.86 18.15 15.41
C ASP A 289 -40.40 19.45 16.14
N GLU A 290 -40.58 20.70 15.70
CA GLU A 290 -41.56 21.40 14.83
C GLU A 290 -40.82 22.22 13.72
N GLU A 291 -41.28 22.44 12.48
CA GLU A 291 -42.44 23.26 12.01
C GLU A 291 -42.45 24.73 12.50
N ALA A 292 -42.73 25.78 11.71
CA ALA A 292 -42.85 25.96 10.25
C ALA A 292 -42.78 27.49 9.89
N SER A 293 -42.71 27.82 8.58
CA SER A 293 -43.27 29.00 7.84
C SER A 293 -43.52 30.36 8.55
N SER A 294 -43.42 31.55 7.93
CA SER A 294 -43.82 31.91 6.55
C SER A 294 -43.46 33.37 6.15
N ASP A 295 -43.61 33.67 4.85
CA ASP A 295 -43.99 34.96 4.21
C ASP A 295 -43.16 36.26 4.35
N GLY A 296 -43.25 37.11 3.31
CA GLY A 296 -43.24 38.58 3.47
C GLY A 296 -42.37 39.40 2.51
N ASP A 297 -42.97 39.86 1.41
CA ASP A 297 -42.43 40.70 0.33
C ASP A 297 -41.75 42.06 0.66
N GLU A 298 -40.98 42.52 -0.36
CA GLU A 298 -40.89 43.90 -0.90
C GLU A 298 -39.86 44.99 -0.46
N HIS A 299 -39.32 45.63 -1.52
CA HIS A 299 -38.71 46.99 -1.66
C HIS A 299 -37.36 47.38 -0.98
N GLY A 300 -36.46 48.00 -1.79
CA GLY A 300 -35.12 48.51 -1.39
C GLY A 300 -35.09 50.00 -0.94
N PRO A 301 -33.94 50.73 -0.92
CA PRO A 301 -32.81 50.62 -1.88
C PRO A 301 -31.35 50.79 -1.33
N ALA A 302 -30.39 50.56 -2.23
CA ALA A 302 -29.06 51.19 -2.35
C ALA A 302 -28.10 51.34 -1.13
N MET A 303 -26.96 50.65 -1.20
CA MET A 303 -25.68 51.37 -1.41
C MET A 303 -24.64 50.49 -2.13
N ALA A 304 -23.99 51.05 -3.14
CA ALA A 304 -22.93 50.37 -3.89
C ALA A 304 -21.55 50.79 -3.38
N TRP A 305 -20.67 49.81 -3.16
CA TRP A 305 -19.22 50.01 -3.29
C TRP A 305 -18.65 48.87 -4.11
N GLY A 306 -18.15 49.21 -5.30
CA GLY A 306 -17.75 48.24 -6.31
C GLY A 306 -16.32 47.75 -6.11
N LEU A 307 -16.14 46.44 -6.33
CA LEU A 307 -14.90 45.91 -6.90
C LEU A 307 -15.27 44.92 -8.01
N GLN A 308 -15.41 45.47 -9.21
CA GLN A 308 -15.79 44.71 -10.40
C GLN A 308 -14.58 43.93 -10.93
N ASP A 309 -14.30 42.76 -10.34
CA ASP A 309 -13.33 41.78 -10.89
C ASP A 309 -13.93 41.10 -12.13
N ASN A 310 -14.03 41.87 -13.21
CA ASN A 310 -14.42 41.43 -14.55
C ASN A 310 -13.30 40.59 -15.21
N ARG A 311 -12.74 39.63 -14.47
CA ARG A 311 -11.93 38.56 -15.07
C ARG A 311 -12.85 37.64 -15.86
N ALA A 312 -12.93 37.92 -17.16
CA ALA A 312 -13.55 37.04 -18.13
C ALA A 312 -13.08 35.59 -17.90
N VAL A 313 -14.00 34.73 -17.48
CA VAL A 313 -13.71 33.31 -17.21
C VAL A 313 -13.35 32.68 -18.55
N LYS A 314 -12.04 32.50 -18.77
CA LYS A 314 -11.51 31.97 -20.02
C LYS A 314 -11.84 30.48 -20.11
N PHE A 315 -13.02 30.17 -20.66
CA PHE A 315 -13.48 28.81 -20.91
C PHE A 315 -12.40 28.02 -21.65
N VAL A 316 -11.85 27.01 -20.97
CA VAL A 316 -10.83 26.15 -21.55
C VAL A 316 -11.54 25.11 -22.40
N SER A 317 -11.16 24.98 -23.68
CA SER A 317 -11.80 23.98 -24.54
C SER A 317 -11.63 22.58 -23.97
N VAL A 318 -12.70 21.80 -23.92
CA VAL A 318 -12.69 20.39 -23.48
C VAL A 318 -11.62 19.57 -24.22
N LYS A 319 -11.33 19.92 -25.48
CA LYS A 319 -10.26 19.30 -26.29
C LYS A 319 -8.85 19.58 -25.74
N ASP A 320 -8.60 20.78 -25.22
CA ASP A 320 -7.32 21.17 -24.64
C ASP A 320 -7.13 20.57 -23.25
N ILE A 321 -8.19 20.54 -22.43
CA ILE A 321 -8.21 19.79 -21.15
C ILE A 321 -7.89 18.32 -21.39
N ALA A 322 -8.57 17.70 -22.36
CA ALA A 322 -8.37 16.31 -22.74
C ALA A 322 -7.02 16.04 -23.44
N LYS A 323 -6.27 17.08 -23.85
CA LYS A 323 -4.88 16.99 -24.34
C LYS A 323 -3.89 17.11 -23.18
N ALA A 324 -4.09 18.07 -22.27
CA ALA A 324 -3.28 18.26 -21.07
C ALA A 324 -3.23 16.99 -20.20
N ARG A 325 -4.39 16.36 -19.95
CA ARG A 325 -4.50 15.11 -19.16
C ARG A 325 -3.87 13.85 -19.81
N ARG A 326 -3.28 13.93 -21.00
CA ARG A 326 -2.53 12.83 -21.65
C ARG A 326 -1.05 12.81 -21.27
N ALA A 327 -0.51 13.97 -20.91
CA ALA A 327 0.88 14.16 -20.56
C ALA A 327 1.11 14.00 -19.04
N VAL A 328 2.33 13.68 -18.66
CA VAL A 328 2.77 13.78 -17.26
C VAL A 328 3.01 15.27 -16.96
N PRO A 329 2.47 15.83 -15.86
CA PRO A 329 2.70 17.23 -15.50
C PRO A 329 4.10 17.41 -14.92
N LEU A 330 5.13 17.40 -15.78
CA LEU A 330 6.54 17.38 -15.38
C LEU A 330 6.94 18.56 -14.48
N ALA A 331 6.41 19.76 -14.73
CA ALA A 331 6.68 20.93 -13.89
C ALA A 331 6.16 20.75 -12.45
N ASP A 332 4.95 20.21 -12.29
CA ASP A 332 4.34 19.97 -10.98
C ASP A 332 5.04 18.82 -10.25
N MET A 333 5.39 17.75 -10.96
CA MET A 333 6.23 16.68 -10.42
C MET A 333 7.62 17.18 -10.01
N GLY A 334 8.15 18.19 -10.69
CA GLY A 334 9.38 18.89 -10.32
C GLY A 334 9.24 19.61 -8.97
N VAL A 335 8.14 20.31 -8.72
CA VAL A 335 7.85 20.95 -7.41
C VAL A 335 7.74 19.90 -6.29
N LEU A 336 7.10 18.76 -6.54
CA LEU A 336 7.05 17.65 -5.57
C LEU A 336 8.44 17.05 -5.31
N PHE A 337 9.26 16.88 -6.35
CA PHE A 337 10.63 16.40 -6.21
C PHE A 337 11.52 17.39 -5.43
N LEU A 338 11.37 18.70 -5.65
CA LEU A 338 12.01 19.73 -4.84
C LEU A 338 11.52 19.73 -3.39
N THR A 339 10.25 19.41 -3.15
CA THR A 339 9.70 19.23 -1.78
C THR A 339 10.33 18.03 -1.08
N TRP A 340 10.58 16.95 -1.82
CA TRP A 340 11.30 15.77 -1.31
C TRP A 340 12.79 16.06 -1.06
N ILE A 341 13.48 16.78 -1.96
CA ILE A 341 14.85 17.26 -1.71
C ILE A 341 14.89 18.16 -0.47
N GLY A 342 13.92 19.07 -0.32
CA GLY A 342 13.78 19.93 0.86
C GLY A 342 13.68 19.14 2.17
N LEU A 343 12.96 18.02 2.18
CA LEU A 343 12.92 17.10 3.31
C LEU A 343 14.31 16.50 3.61
N VAL A 344 15.03 16.05 2.59
CA VAL A 344 16.36 15.43 2.75
C VAL A 344 17.36 16.45 3.29
N LEU A 345 17.38 17.66 2.73
CA LEU A 345 18.19 18.78 3.20
C LEU A 345 17.84 19.18 4.65
N PHE A 346 16.55 19.25 4.99
CA PHE A 346 16.09 19.45 6.37
C PHE A 346 16.61 18.33 7.30
N SER A 347 16.58 17.08 6.86
CA SER A 347 17.05 15.93 7.65
C SER A 347 18.56 16.00 7.89
N MET A 348 19.35 16.35 6.88
CA MET A 348 20.81 16.56 6.99
C MET A 348 21.15 17.78 7.86
N ALA A 349 20.38 18.87 7.73
CA ALA A 349 20.53 20.06 8.56
C ALA A 349 20.23 19.78 10.04
N LYS A 350 19.26 18.90 10.33
CA LYS A 350 18.93 18.42 11.68
C LYS A 350 20.01 17.50 12.27
N GLY A 351 20.61 16.64 11.44
CA GLY A 351 21.54 15.60 11.88
C GLY A 351 20.88 14.45 12.65
N GLY A 352 21.69 13.46 13.01
CA GLY A 352 21.32 12.32 13.86
C GLY A 352 22.27 12.16 15.04
N HIS A 353 22.30 10.95 15.61
CA HIS A 353 23.28 10.59 16.62
C HIS A 353 24.65 10.32 15.97
N ASP A 354 24.68 9.44 14.95
CA ASP A 354 25.93 9.01 14.31
C ASP A 354 26.35 9.90 13.12
N THR A 355 25.46 10.74 12.59
CA THR A 355 25.80 11.74 11.56
C THR A 355 25.69 13.16 12.12
N PRO A 356 26.79 13.93 12.15
CA PRO A 356 26.76 15.30 12.67
C PRO A 356 25.87 16.18 11.79
N SER A 357 25.13 17.07 12.44
CA SER A 357 24.28 18.04 11.75
C SER A 357 25.13 18.99 10.90
N VAL A 358 24.73 19.20 9.63
CA VAL A 358 25.48 20.05 8.69
C VAL A 358 25.61 21.50 9.17
N ILE A 359 24.70 21.94 10.05
CA ILE A 359 24.65 23.29 10.64
C ILE A 359 25.33 23.35 12.02
N GLY A 360 25.81 22.22 12.57
CA GLY A 360 26.39 22.16 13.92
C GLY A 360 25.37 22.34 15.05
N LEU A 361 24.09 22.06 14.79
CA LEU A 361 23.03 22.02 15.79
C LEU A 361 23.22 20.81 16.71
N SER A 362 23.37 21.05 18.01
CA SER A 362 23.31 20.00 19.04
C SER A 362 21.91 19.40 19.12
N CYS A 363 21.82 18.08 19.29
CA CYS A 363 20.55 17.37 19.45
C CYS A 363 19.77 17.92 20.65
N GLY A 364 18.45 18.11 20.50
CA GLY A 364 17.57 18.61 21.59
C GLY A 364 17.67 20.11 21.87
N SER A 365 18.59 20.84 21.23
CA SER A 365 18.69 22.29 21.32
C SER A 365 17.42 23.02 20.85
N ALA A 366 17.25 24.29 21.24
CA ALA A 366 16.16 25.12 20.72
C ALA A 366 16.18 25.22 19.18
N GLY A 367 17.38 25.24 18.56
CA GLY A 367 17.54 25.21 17.11
C GLY A 367 17.05 23.90 16.46
N TYR A 368 17.32 22.75 17.10
CA TYR A 368 16.82 21.44 16.65
C TYR A 368 15.28 21.40 16.58
N TRP A 369 14.62 21.86 17.65
CA TRP A 369 13.16 21.89 17.72
C TRP A 369 12.54 22.95 16.80
N LEU A 370 13.14 24.15 16.71
CA LEU A 370 12.66 25.22 15.83
C LEU A 370 12.79 24.81 14.35
N LEU A 371 13.90 24.21 13.95
CA LEU A 371 14.08 23.63 12.61
C LEU A 371 13.00 22.57 12.32
N THR A 372 12.76 21.67 13.28
CA THR A 372 11.74 20.61 13.16
C THR A 372 10.33 21.18 12.99
N ILE A 373 9.96 22.18 13.80
CA ILE A 373 8.67 22.88 13.69
C ILE A 373 8.56 23.64 12.36
N ALA A 374 9.64 24.30 11.91
CA ALA A 374 9.66 25.04 10.64
C ALA A 374 9.45 24.16 9.39
N SER A 375 9.68 22.86 9.48
CA SER A 375 9.39 21.91 8.40
C SER A 375 7.88 21.79 8.09
N PHE A 376 7.00 21.91 9.09
CA PHE A 376 5.55 21.73 8.89
C PHE A 376 4.91 22.85 8.05
N PRO A 377 5.16 24.16 8.33
CA PRO A 377 4.72 25.24 7.46
C PRO A 377 5.15 25.08 6.00
N PHE A 378 6.35 24.55 5.73
CA PHE A 378 6.82 24.29 4.37
C PHE A 378 5.92 23.27 3.64
N PHE A 379 5.70 22.07 4.21
CA PHE A 379 4.82 21.07 3.57
C PHE A 379 3.35 21.52 3.50
N VAL A 380 2.86 22.24 4.52
CA VAL A 380 1.51 22.84 4.51
C VAL A 380 1.39 23.86 3.38
N SER A 381 2.39 24.72 3.16
CA SER A 381 2.39 25.73 2.09
C SER A 381 2.38 25.09 0.70
N VAL A 382 3.19 24.04 0.47
CA VAL A 382 3.18 23.27 -0.78
C VAL A 382 1.82 22.59 -1.00
N THR A 383 1.21 22.04 0.05
CA THR A 383 -0.11 21.40 -0.02
C THR A 383 -1.21 22.42 -0.33
N ILE A 384 -1.17 23.60 0.29
CA ILE A 384 -2.10 24.70 0.01
C ILE A 384 -1.92 25.21 -1.44
N TYR A 385 -0.69 25.32 -1.93
CA TYR A 385 -0.40 25.67 -3.33
C TYR A 385 -1.07 24.69 -4.31
N PHE A 386 -0.83 23.38 -4.16
CA PHE A 386 -1.46 22.37 -5.02
C PHE A 386 -2.97 22.31 -4.82
N GLY A 387 -3.46 22.46 -3.59
CA GLY A 387 -4.88 22.46 -3.27
C GLY A 387 -5.64 23.62 -3.94
N MET A 388 -5.09 24.84 -3.89
CA MET A 388 -5.64 25.99 -4.60
C MET A 388 -5.60 25.79 -6.12
N LYS A 389 -4.48 25.27 -6.65
CA LYS A 389 -4.33 25.02 -8.10
C LYS A 389 -5.33 23.98 -8.61
N ILE A 390 -5.42 22.83 -7.95
CA ILE A 390 -6.32 21.72 -8.31
C ILE A 390 -7.78 22.10 -8.10
N SER A 391 -8.13 22.75 -6.98
CA SER A 391 -9.50 23.20 -6.73
C SER A 391 -9.99 24.23 -7.75
N ARG A 392 -9.17 25.23 -8.09
CA ARG A 392 -9.52 26.21 -9.15
C ARG A 392 -9.69 25.53 -10.50
N PHE A 393 -8.82 24.59 -10.84
CA PHE A 393 -8.94 23.80 -12.08
C PHE A 393 -10.27 23.02 -12.11
N HIS A 394 -10.59 22.26 -11.06
CA HIS A 394 -11.82 21.47 -11.00
C HIS A 394 -13.11 22.31 -11.01
N THR A 395 -13.11 23.49 -10.38
CA THR A 395 -14.24 24.43 -10.52
C THR A 395 -14.41 24.91 -11.97
N MET A 396 -13.32 25.16 -12.72
CA MET A 396 -13.40 25.51 -14.14
C MET A 396 -13.86 24.33 -15.02
N LEU A 397 -13.44 23.09 -14.71
CA LEU A 397 -13.94 21.88 -15.38
C LEU A 397 -15.45 21.72 -15.21
N GLN A 398 -15.96 21.90 -13.99
CA GLN A 398 -17.39 21.82 -13.67
C GLN A 398 -18.20 22.91 -14.37
N ALA A 399 -17.67 24.13 -14.49
CA ALA A 399 -18.29 25.21 -15.25
C ALA A 399 -18.28 24.97 -16.78
N SER A 400 -17.42 24.08 -17.29
CA SER A 400 -17.22 23.81 -18.72
C SER A 400 -17.95 22.54 -19.23
N ASP A 401 -18.95 22.05 -18.48
CA ASP A 401 -19.72 20.82 -18.74
C ASP A 401 -18.84 19.60 -19.09
N TYR A 402 -17.74 19.43 -18.34
CA TYR A 402 -16.80 18.35 -18.58
C TYR A 402 -17.33 17.02 -18.04
N THR A 403 -17.45 16.03 -18.93
CA THR A 403 -17.84 14.66 -18.56
C THR A 403 -16.68 13.90 -17.91
N TYR A 404 -16.82 13.62 -16.61
CA TYR A 404 -15.91 12.77 -15.84
C TYR A 404 -16.02 11.32 -16.30
N ALA A 405 -14.89 10.63 -16.49
CA ALA A 405 -14.91 9.19 -16.72
C ALA A 405 -15.22 8.45 -15.42
N LYS A 406 -15.79 7.23 -15.50
CA LYS A 406 -16.04 6.42 -14.30
C LYS A 406 -14.75 6.19 -13.51
N GLY A 407 -14.72 6.66 -12.27
CA GLY A 407 -13.56 6.61 -11.38
C GLY A 407 -12.49 7.70 -11.60
N ASP A 408 -12.78 8.75 -12.38
CA ASP A 408 -12.05 10.03 -12.29
C ASP A 408 -12.40 10.70 -10.95
N MET A 409 -11.41 11.25 -10.22
CA MET A 409 -11.70 11.96 -8.96
C MET A 409 -12.32 13.34 -9.19
N VAL A 410 -13.23 13.74 -8.31
CA VAL A 410 -13.84 15.08 -8.28
C VAL A 410 -13.34 15.84 -7.04
N TRP A 411 -12.39 16.75 -7.23
CA TRP A 411 -11.80 17.53 -6.13
C TRP A 411 -12.72 18.66 -5.67
N THR A 412 -13.48 18.42 -4.60
CA THR A 412 -14.24 19.47 -3.90
C THR A 412 -13.36 20.26 -2.92
N LYS A 413 -13.78 21.48 -2.55
CA LYS A 413 -13.06 22.31 -1.57
C LYS A 413 -12.81 21.58 -0.23
N GLN A 414 -13.75 20.73 0.20
CA GLN A 414 -13.58 19.92 1.41
C GLN A 414 -12.64 18.73 1.20
N ALA A 415 -12.75 18.02 0.07
CA ALA A 415 -11.87 16.89 -0.28
C ALA A 415 -10.39 17.31 -0.27
N VAL A 416 -10.12 18.49 -0.84
CA VAL A 416 -8.77 19.07 -0.96
C VAL A 416 -8.09 19.32 0.40
N ILE A 417 -8.85 19.49 1.48
CA ILE A 417 -8.32 19.67 2.85
C ILE A 417 -8.34 18.35 3.63
N LYS A 418 -9.46 17.62 3.57
CA LYS A 418 -9.69 16.39 4.36
C LYS A 418 -8.71 15.28 3.99
N TYR A 419 -8.47 15.03 2.69
CA TYR A 419 -7.66 13.88 2.28
C TYR A 419 -6.15 14.05 2.53
N PRO A 420 -5.53 15.23 2.31
CA PRO A 420 -4.15 15.46 2.73
C PRO A 420 -3.96 15.38 4.25
N ALA A 421 -4.91 15.88 5.05
CA ALA A 421 -4.84 15.78 6.52
C ALA A 421 -4.86 14.32 7.01
N LEU A 422 -5.71 13.46 6.42
CA LEU A 422 -5.70 12.01 6.66
C LEU A 422 -4.37 11.37 6.23
N CYS A 423 -3.69 11.92 5.23
CA CYS A 423 -2.39 11.44 4.79
C CYS A 423 -1.25 11.79 5.75
N THR A 424 -1.37 12.83 6.59
CA THR A 424 -0.43 13.06 7.69
C THR A 424 -0.40 11.87 8.65
N ALA A 425 -1.58 11.38 9.07
CA ALA A 425 -1.70 10.20 9.94
C ALA A 425 -1.17 8.92 9.25
N ALA A 426 -1.41 8.78 7.93
CA ALA A 426 -0.81 7.71 7.14
C ALA A 426 0.73 7.81 7.07
N GLY A 427 1.28 9.02 7.00
CA GLY A 427 2.72 9.30 7.04
C GLY A 427 3.34 8.97 8.39
N ILE A 428 2.68 9.36 9.50
CA ILE A 428 3.11 9.01 10.88
C ILE A 428 3.16 7.49 11.03
N ALA A 429 2.07 6.79 10.72
CA ALA A 429 2.01 5.34 10.82
C ALA A 429 3.03 4.66 9.88
N ALA A 430 3.27 5.22 8.69
CA ALA A 430 4.30 4.74 7.78
C ALA A 430 5.71 4.89 8.36
N GLY A 431 6.08 6.07 8.90
CA GLY A 431 7.39 6.29 9.53
C GLY A 431 7.60 5.41 10.76
N LEU A 432 6.61 5.36 11.65
CA LEU A 432 6.69 4.68 12.94
C LEU A 432 6.76 3.15 12.83
N LEU A 433 5.98 2.55 11.94
CA LEU A 433 5.66 1.10 11.97
C LEU A 433 6.17 0.35 10.72
N GLY A 434 7.03 0.96 9.90
CA GLY A 434 7.61 0.36 8.70
C GLY A 434 6.65 0.12 7.54
N ILE A 435 5.34 0.02 7.78
CA ILE A 435 4.29 -0.15 6.75
C ILE A 435 4.46 0.82 5.57
N GLY A 436 4.45 0.27 4.35
CA GLY A 436 4.41 1.05 3.13
C GLY A 436 3.08 1.81 3.07
N GLY A 437 3.13 3.11 2.77
CA GLY A 437 1.96 3.99 2.87
C GLY A 437 0.72 3.53 2.08
N GLY A 438 0.88 2.65 1.09
CA GLY A 438 -0.22 2.09 0.31
C GLY A 438 -1.14 1.11 1.03
N MET A 439 -0.75 0.57 2.18
CA MET A 439 -1.70 -0.16 3.04
C MET A 439 -2.78 0.75 3.62
N VAL A 440 -2.50 2.05 3.76
CA VAL A 440 -3.44 3.08 4.21
C VAL A 440 -4.00 3.85 3.02
N LYS A 441 -3.13 4.36 2.14
CA LYS A 441 -3.49 5.17 0.98
C LYS A 441 -4.26 4.40 -0.09
N GLY A 442 -3.93 3.14 -0.38
CA GLY A 442 -4.62 2.33 -1.39
C GLY A 442 -6.13 2.18 -1.12
N PRO A 443 -6.53 1.77 0.11
CA PRO A 443 -7.90 1.89 0.61
C PRO A 443 -8.52 3.27 0.45
N LEU A 444 -7.86 4.32 0.96
CA LEU A 444 -8.35 5.70 0.93
C LEU A 444 -8.63 6.18 -0.51
N LEU A 445 -7.75 5.84 -1.45
CA LEU A 445 -7.91 6.17 -2.88
C LEU A 445 -9.15 5.50 -3.49
N ILE A 446 -9.48 4.26 -3.11
CA ILE A 446 -10.71 3.58 -3.56
C ILE A 446 -11.94 4.19 -2.89
N GLU A 447 -11.84 4.60 -1.62
CA GLU A 447 -12.91 5.29 -0.89
C GLU A 447 -13.16 6.72 -1.44
N MET A 448 -12.17 7.33 -2.12
CA MET A 448 -12.33 8.54 -2.96
C MET A 448 -12.89 8.27 -4.37
N GLY A 449 -13.20 7.01 -4.70
CA GLY A 449 -13.76 6.62 -5.99
C GLY A 449 -12.75 6.32 -7.11
N LEU A 450 -11.45 6.24 -6.84
CA LEU A 450 -10.49 5.83 -7.88
C LEU A 450 -10.61 4.35 -8.20
N LEU A 451 -10.61 4.04 -9.50
CA LEU A 451 -10.49 2.67 -10.01
C LEU A 451 -9.34 1.93 -9.29
N PRO A 452 -9.55 0.68 -8.79
CA PRO A 452 -8.55 -0.03 -7.99
C PRO A 452 -7.16 -0.17 -8.62
N GLN A 453 -7.06 -0.12 -9.96
CA GLN A 453 -5.77 -0.13 -10.66
C GLN A 453 -5.06 1.22 -10.68
N VAL A 454 -5.81 2.31 -10.81
CA VAL A 454 -5.29 3.68 -10.72
C VAL A 454 -4.84 3.92 -9.27
N SER A 455 -5.71 3.64 -8.30
CA SER A 455 -5.39 3.65 -6.87
C SER A 455 -4.09 2.89 -6.57
N SER A 456 -3.94 1.64 -7.03
CA SER A 456 -2.73 0.86 -6.76
C SER A 456 -1.47 1.43 -7.42
N ALA A 457 -1.56 1.92 -8.67
CA ALA A 457 -0.43 2.53 -9.37
C ALA A 457 -0.01 3.89 -8.75
N THR A 458 -0.97 4.76 -8.48
CA THR A 458 -0.80 6.04 -7.77
C THR A 458 -0.20 5.82 -6.39
N SER A 459 -0.75 4.87 -5.62
CA SER A 459 -0.27 4.55 -4.28
C SER A 459 1.15 3.96 -4.28
N SER A 460 1.47 3.06 -5.23
CA SER A 460 2.83 2.56 -5.41
C SER A 460 3.82 3.68 -5.76
N SER A 461 3.34 4.72 -6.44
CA SER A 461 4.17 5.88 -6.80
C SER A 461 4.43 6.81 -5.61
N MET A 462 3.43 7.01 -4.75
CA MET A 462 3.57 7.68 -3.44
C MET A 462 4.49 6.90 -2.49
N ILE A 463 4.47 5.57 -2.54
CA ILE A 463 5.38 4.73 -1.74
C ILE A 463 6.84 5.01 -2.08
N LEU A 464 7.19 5.37 -3.33
CA LEU A 464 8.57 5.73 -3.69
C LEU A 464 9.06 6.92 -2.87
N PHE A 465 8.32 8.04 -2.89
CA PHE A 465 8.71 9.29 -2.22
C PHE A 465 8.74 9.11 -0.70
N THR A 466 7.69 8.57 -0.09
CA THR A 466 7.67 8.25 1.35
C THR A 466 8.77 7.29 1.79
N SER A 467 9.05 6.22 1.04
CA SER A 467 10.01 5.18 1.46
C SER A 467 11.45 5.60 1.23
N SER A 468 11.75 6.34 0.15
CA SER A 468 13.08 6.95 -0.01
C SER A 468 13.36 8.00 1.05
N ALA A 469 12.38 8.87 1.34
CA ALA A 469 12.48 9.88 2.39
C ALA A 469 12.73 9.26 3.76
N THR A 470 11.98 8.21 4.14
CA THR A 470 12.16 7.53 5.43
C THR A 470 13.44 6.72 5.51
N THR A 471 13.85 6.04 4.43
CA THR A 471 15.14 5.32 4.39
C THR A 471 16.31 6.30 4.62
N ILE A 472 16.30 7.46 3.95
CA ILE A 472 17.34 8.49 4.13
C ILE A 472 17.29 9.08 5.55
N GLN A 473 16.10 9.34 6.11
CA GLN A 473 15.98 9.80 7.50
C GLN A 473 16.57 8.80 8.50
N PHE A 474 16.31 7.49 8.34
CA PHE A 474 16.86 6.45 9.21
C PHE A 474 18.38 6.26 9.05
N ILE A 475 18.93 6.43 7.85
CA ILE A 475 20.38 6.46 7.61
C ILE A 475 21.02 7.66 8.33
N ILE A 476 20.42 8.87 8.19
CA ILE A 476 20.91 10.08 8.86
C ILE A 476 20.83 9.94 10.39
N LEU A 477 19.79 9.28 10.92
CA LEU A 477 19.66 9.01 12.35
C LEU A 477 20.64 7.96 12.90
N GLY A 478 21.37 7.23 12.05
CA GLY A 478 22.28 6.14 12.46
C GLY A 478 21.61 4.76 12.52
N THR A 479 20.28 4.73 12.74
CA THR A 479 19.44 3.52 12.87
C THR A 479 19.41 2.55 11.67
N LEU A 480 20.07 2.88 10.56
CA LEU A 480 20.15 2.01 9.38
C LEU A 480 21.51 2.15 8.69
N PRO A 481 22.41 1.15 8.79
CA PRO A 481 23.65 1.16 8.04
C PRO A 481 23.40 1.08 6.52
N VAL A 482 24.23 1.81 5.77
CA VAL A 482 24.07 1.98 4.32
C VAL A 482 24.19 0.66 3.57
N ASP A 483 25.05 -0.25 4.02
CA ASP A 483 25.25 -1.56 3.37
C ASP A 483 23.99 -2.43 3.43
N HIS A 484 23.34 -2.48 4.60
CA HIS A 484 22.06 -3.17 4.77
C HIS A 484 20.97 -2.51 3.92
N ALA A 485 20.94 -1.17 3.85
CA ALA A 485 19.98 -0.44 3.03
C ALA A 485 20.15 -0.73 1.52
N LEU A 486 21.39 -0.77 1.01
CA LEU A 486 21.67 -1.08 -0.38
C LEU A 486 21.32 -2.53 -0.72
N TRP A 487 21.77 -3.49 0.10
CA TRP A 487 21.50 -4.92 -0.11
C TRP A 487 20.00 -5.24 -0.13
N HIS A 488 19.27 -4.81 0.90
CA HIS A 488 17.84 -5.04 1.00
C HIS A 488 17.04 -4.21 -0.01
N GLY A 489 17.54 -3.04 -0.41
CA GLY A 489 17.00 -2.27 -1.53
C GLY A 489 17.11 -3.00 -2.88
N VAL A 490 18.24 -3.63 -3.18
CA VAL A 490 18.43 -4.44 -4.39
C VAL A 490 17.52 -5.68 -4.38
N ILE A 491 17.43 -6.38 -3.24
CA ILE A 491 16.49 -7.50 -3.05
C ILE A 491 15.05 -7.03 -3.27
N GLY A 492 14.65 -5.91 -2.65
CA GLY A 492 13.32 -5.34 -2.80
C GLY A 492 12.99 -4.95 -4.24
N PHE A 493 13.97 -4.44 -4.99
CA PHE A 493 13.83 -4.14 -6.42
C PHE A 493 13.62 -5.40 -7.27
N ALA A 494 14.48 -6.42 -7.09
CA ALA A 494 14.35 -7.70 -7.79
C ALA A 494 13.00 -8.38 -7.47
N ALA A 495 12.64 -8.44 -6.18
CA ALA A 495 11.36 -8.96 -5.71
C ALA A 495 10.16 -8.18 -6.26
N GLY A 496 10.27 -6.85 -6.35
CA GLY A 496 9.25 -5.99 -6.93
C GLY A 496 9.00 -6.28 -8.41
N LEU A 497 10.07 -6.44 -9.20
CA LEU A 497 9.96 -6.82 -10.62
C LEU A 497 9.34 -8.21 -10.78
N VAL A 498 9.85 -9.20 -10.05
CA VAL A 498 9.34 -10.58 -10.08
C VAL A 498 7.89 -10.65 -9.58
N GLY A 499 7.53 -9.87 -8.57
CA GLY A 499 6.16 -9.77 -8.05
C GLY A 499 5.18 -9.15 -9.05
N GLN A 500 5.53 -8.01 -9.66
CA GLN A 500 4.68 -7.33 -10.65
C GLN A 500 4.44 -8.17 -11.91
N LEU A 501 5.50 -8.80 -12.44
CA LEU A 501 5.44 -9.67 -13.63
C LEU A 501 4.80 -11.03 -13.30
N GLY A 502 5.27 -11.66 -12.22
CA GLY A 502 4.83 -12.96 -11.75
C GLY A 502 3.37 -12.97 -11.34
N MET A 503 2.87 -11.96 -10.64
CA MET A 503 1.43 -11.88 -10.31
C MET A 503 0.56 -11.71 -11.56
N SER A 504 1.03 -10.95 -12.56
CA SER A 504 0.34 -10.80 -13.84
C SER A 504 0.24 -12.13 -14.60
N TYR A 505 1.19 -13.05 -14.40
CA TYR A 505 1.12 -14.44 -14.88
C TYR A 505 0.24 -15.32 -13.97
N LEU A 506 0.36 -15.19 -12.65
CA LEU A 506 -0.40 -15.95 -11.65
C LEU A 506 -1.91 -15.75 -11.83
N VAL A 507 -2.38 -14.50 -11.94
CA VAL A 507 -3.80 -14.18 -12.16
C VAL A 507 -4.31 -14.78 -13.48
N LYS A 508 -3.49 -14.78 -14.54
CA LYS A 508 -3.84 -15.42 -15.83
C LYS A 508 -3.91 -16.94 -15.73
N LYS A 509 -3.01 -17.57 -14.96
CA LYS A 509 -2.90 -19.03 -14.80
C LYS A 509 -3.98 -19.60 -13.88
N TYR A 510 -4.21 -18.98 -12.73
CA TYR A 510 -5.10 -19.49 -11.69
C TYR A 510 -6.56 -19.04 -11.84
N ARG A 511 -6.86 -18.06 -12.72
CA ARG A 511 -8.21 -17.54 -13.05
C ARG A 511 -9.08 -17.02 -11.89
N LYS A 512 -8.70 -17.22 -10.63
CA LYS A 512 -9.40 -16.77 -9.42
C LYS A 512 -8.51 -15.83 -8.62
N SER A 513 -8.81 -14.53 -8.65
CA SER A 513 -8.05 -13.51 -7.92
C SER A 513 -8.32 -13.57 -6.42
N ALA A 514 -9.48 -14.11 -6.01
CA ALA A 514 -9.83 -14.29 -4.61
C ALA A 514 -8.88 -15.24 -3.86
N LEU A 515 -8.38 -16.32 -4.48
CA LEU A 515 -7.45 -17.25 -3.84
C LEU A 515 -6.16 -16.55 -3.38
N VAL A 516 -5.56 -15.72 -4.25
CA VAL A 516 -4.35 -14.96 -3.92
C VAL A 516 -4.60 -14.02 -2.73
N ILE A 517 -5.76 -13.38 -2.68
CA ILE A 517 -6.14 -12.48 -1.59
C ILE A 517 -6.28 -13.26 -0.26
N PHE A 518 -6.84 -14.48 -0.29
CA PHE A 518 -6.89 -15.35 0.89
C PHE A 518 -5.51 -15.82 1.35
N PHE A 519 -4.59 -16.17 0.44
CA PHE A 519 -3.22 -16.52 0.81
C PHE A 519 -2.48 -15.36 1.48
N VAL A 520 -2.60 -14.15 0.94
CA VAL A 520 -2.02 -12.94 1.56
C VAL A 520 -2.67 -12.66 2.92
N ALA A 521 -3.99 -12.77 3.05
CA ALA A 521 -4.68 -12.60 4.34
C ALA A 521 -4.25 -13.62 5.39
N GLY A 522 -4.08 -14.89 4.99
CA GLY A 522 -3.60 -15.97 5.87
C GLY A 522 -2.17 -15.73 6.33
N PHE A 523 -1.28 -15.32 5.42
CA PHE A 523 0.11 -15.00 5.76
C PHE A 523 0.22 -13.81 6.74
N ILE A 524 -0.53 -12.71 6.50
CA ILE A 524 -0.62 -11.58 7.45
C ILE A 524 -1.19 -12.03 8.81
N GLY A 525 -2.21 -12.89 8.79
CA GLY A 525 -2.86 -13.39 10.02
C GLY A 525 -1.92 -14.25 10.87
N ILE A 526 -1.17 -15.15 10.24
CA ILE A 526 -0.18 -16.00 10.92
C ILE A 526 0.99 -15.15 11.43
N SER A 527 1.56 -14.26 10.61
CA SER A 527 2.67 -13.41 11.07
C SER A 527 2.25 -12.46 12.20
N GLY A 528 1.02 -11.91 12.14
CA GLY A 528 0.45 -11.11 13.21
C GLY A 528 0.17 -11.89 14.50
N LEU A 529 -0.25 -13.14 14.40
CA LEU A 529 -0.44 -14.03 15.56
C LEU A 529 0.89 -14.36 16.24
N VAL A 530 1.89 -14.78 15.47
CA VAL A 530 3.23 -15.10 16.01
C VAL A 530 3.88 -13.85 16.62
N MET A 531 3.78 -12.69 15.95
CA MET A 531 4.21 -11.40 16.52
C MET A 531 3.51 -11.06 17.83
N GLY A 532 2.19 -11.28 17.90
CA GLY A 532 1.42 -11.05 19.13
C GLY A 532 1.91 -11.93 20.29
N VAL A 533 2.13 -13.22 20.04
CA VAL A 533 2.65 -14.15 21.05
C VAL A 533 4.07 -13.79 21.48
N LEU A 534 4.99 -13.56 20.53
CA LEU A 534 6.37 -13.19 20.84
C LEU A 534 6.47 -11.85 21.58
N GLY A 535 5.69 -10.86 21.17
CA GLY A 535 5.62 -9.55 21.85
C GLY A 535 5.13 -9.68 23.29
N VAL A 536 4.07 -10.47 23.53
CA VAL A 536 3.60 -10.76 24.89
C VAL A 536 4.66 -11.51 25.70
N VAL A 537 5.33 -12.52 25.12
CA VAL A 537 6.38 -13.28 25.82
C VAL A 537 7.58 -12.38 26.17
N ARG A 538 8.09 -11.55 25.24
CA ARG A 538 9.15 -10.56 25.53
C ARG A 538 8.74 -9.61 26.66
N THR A 539 7.58 -8.96 26.51
CA THR A 539 7.05 -8.00 27.51
C THR A 539 6.84 -8.66 28.88
N SER A 540 6.40 -9.93 28.93
CA SER A 540 6.20 -10.65 30.20
C SER A 540 7.48 -11.03 30.93
N LYS A 541 8.61 -11.16 30.22
CA LYS A 541 9.91 -11.51 30.80
C LYS A 541 10.69 -10.29 31.28
N ILE A 542 10.55 -9.17 30.57
CA ILE A 542 11.38 -7.96 30.75
C ILE A 542 10.61 -6.86 31.51
N GLY A 543 9.29 -6.80 31.34
CA GLY A 543 8.43 -5.74 31.87
C GLY A 543 8.08 -4.68 30.82
N PHE A 544 7.50 -3.57 31.27
CA PHE A 544 7.15 -2.44 30.42
C PHE A 544 8.24 -1.36 30.47
N GLY A 545 9.07 -1.31 29.43
CA GLY A 545 10.08 -0.24 29.25
C GLY A 545 9.46 1.15 29.08
N GLY A 546 10.20 2.17 29.52
CA GLY A 546 9.82 3.59 29.37
C GLY A 546 10.16 4.17 27.98
N PHE A 547 9.77 5.42 27.74
CA PHE A 547 10.14 6.13 26.50
C PHE A 547 11.64 6.44 26.49
N ARG A 548 12.30 6.22 25.34
CA ARG A 548 13.72 6.55 25.12
C ARG A 548 13.87 8.04 24.83
N SER A 549 15.00 8.65 25.19
CA SER A 549 15.30 10.03 24.79
C SER A 549 15.64 10.09 23.29
N LEU A 550 15.09 11.09 22.59
CA LEU A 550 15.38 11.31 21.16
C LEU A 550 16.87 11.59 20.90
N CYS A 551 17.54 12.14 21.91
CA CYS A 551 18.96 12.40 21.97
C CYS A 551 19.51 11.58 23.14
N LEU A 552 20.39 10.63 22.85
CA LEU A 552 21.39 10.19 23.82
C LEU A 552 22.51 11.24 23.79
N GLY A 553 23.06 11.58 24.94
CA GLY A 553 23.99 12.70 25.14
C GLY A 553 25.30 12.25 25.76
#